data_AF-A0A3R7SYA5-F1
#
_entry.id   AF-A0A3R7SYA5-F1
#
_cell.length_a   1.000
_cell.length_b   1.000
_cell.length_c   1.000
_cell.angle_alpha   90.00
_cell.angle_beta   90.00
_cell.angle_gamma   90.00
#
_symmetry.space_group_name_H-M   'P 1'
#
loop_
_entity.id
_entity.type
_entity.pdbx_description
1 polymer ?
#
loop_
_entity_poly.entity_id
_entity_poly.type
_entity_poly.pdbx_seq_one_letter_code
_entity_poly.pdbx_strand_id
1 'polypeptide(L)'
;MDKFLTILSGLLLVVSIYLIVIDSYFSSLSLFSVGILSVLNAWIHRNGKQRTMPLFYMGLAIIIITYAAEFVVGYINQDTIAIYQELNNQK
;
A
#
# COMPACT_ATOMS: atom_id res chain seq x y z
N MET A 1 0.66 22.02 9.19
CA MET A 1 0.74 20.55 9.41
C MET A 1 0.00 19.80 8.30
N ASP A 2 -1.23 20.23 8.02
CA ASP A 2 -2.02 20.08 6.79
C ASP A 2 -1.22 20.04 5.46
N LYS A 3 -0.46 21.10 5.14
CA LYS A 3 0.29 21.17 3.87
C LYS A 3 1.42 20.15 3.84
N PHE A 4 2.05 19.90 4.98
CA PHE A 4 3.14 18.96 5.11
C PHE A 4 2.69 17.52 4.82
N LEU A 5 1.61 17.05 5.47
CA LEU A 5 1.06 15.71 5.22
C LEU A 5 0.60 15.52 3.77
N THR A 6 0.02 16.55 3.18
CA THR A 6 -0.44 16.52 1.78
C THR A 6 0.74 16.46 0.80
N ILE A 7 1.76 17.31 0.99
CA ILE A 7 2.98 17.32 0.18
C ILE A 7 3.73 16.00 0.34
N LEU A 8 3.85 15.50 1.57
CA LEU A 8 4.51 14.23 1.86
C LEU A 8 3.78 13.06 1.18
N SER A 9 2.45 13.01 1.27
CA SER A 9 1.67 11.97 0.59
C SER A 9 1.83 12.02 -0.92
N GLY A 10 1.88 13.23 -1.51
CA GLY A 10 2.14 13.42 -2.93
C GLY A 10 3.54 12.95 -3.35
N LEU A 11 4.57 13.31 -2.59
CA LEU A 11 5.94 12.81 -2.80
C LEU A 11 6.01 11.28 -2.69
N LEU A 12 5.38 10.72 -1.65
CA LEU A 12 5.36 9.27 -1.46
C LEU A 12 4.65 8.57 -2.62
N LEU A 13 3.57 9.13 -3.15
CA LEU A 13 2.87 8.59 -4.32
C LEU A 13 3.77 8.60 -5.57
N VAL A 14 4.54 9.65 -5.80
CA VAL A 14 5.52 9.69 -6.91
C VAL A 14 6.59 8.61 -6.73
N VAL A 15 7.11 8.46 -5.51
CA VAL A 15 8.05 7.39 -5.18
C VAL A 15 7.42 6.02 -5.40
N SER A 16 6.17 5.81 -4.98
CA SER A 16 5.44 4.57 -5.22
C SER A 16 5.31 4.24 -6.69
N ILE A 17 4.91 5.20 -7.52
CA ILE A 17 4.79 5.01 -8.97
C ILE A 17 6.15 4.63 -9.57
N TYR A 18 7.22 5.33 -9.16
CA TYR A 18 8.57 4.98 -9.59
C TYR A 18 8.97 3.56 -9.20
N LEU A 19 8.69 3.15 -7.95
CA LEU A 19 8.97 1.80 -7.46
C LEU A 19 8.18 0.72 -8.21
N ILE A 20 6.94 1.01 -8.63
CA ILE A 20 6.14 0.11 -9.47
C ILE A 20 6.79 -0.06 -10.84
N VAL A 21 7.26 1.04 -11.45
CA VAL A 21 7.88 1.01 -12.79
C VAL A 21 9.14 0.16 -12.83
N ILE A 22 9.92 0.15 -11.73
CA ILE A 22 11.13 -0.68 -11.63
C ILE A 22 10.86 -2.07 -11.02
N ASP A 23 9.60 -2.47 -10.90
CA ASP A 23 9.16 -3.75 -10.32
C ASP A 23 9.77 -4.03 -8.93
N SER A 24 9.86 -2.97 -8.12
CA SER A 24 10.43 -3.08 -6.78
C SER A 24 9.43 -3.67 -5.80
N TYR A 25 9.89 -4.63 -5.00
CA TYR A 25 9.14 -5.20 -3.88
C TYR A 25 8.62 -4.12 -2.91
N PHE A 26 9.32 -3.00 -2.76
CA PHE A 26 8.90 -1.92 -1.85
C PHE A 26 7.75 -1.05 -2.39
N SER A 27 7.33 -1.27 -3.64
CA SER A 27 6.24 -0.52 -4.27
C SER A 27 4.93 -0.65 -3.47
N SER A 28 4.56 -1.86 -3.08
CA SER A 28 3.36 -2.14 -2.27
C SER A 28 3.42 -1.44 -0.91
N LEU A 29 4.55 -1.55 -0.20
CA LEU A 29 4.75 -0.94 1.11
C LEU A 29 4.62 0.59 1.05
N SER A 30 5.15 1.20 -0.01
CA SER A 30 5.05 2.65 -0.21
C SER A 30 3.62 3.08 -0.53
N LEU A 31 2.90 2.34 -1.38
CA LEU A 31 1.48 2.58 -1.70
C LEU A 31 0.59 2.44 -0.47
N PHE A 32 0.84 1.41 0.33
CA PHE A 32 0.15 1.20 1.60
C PHE A 32 0.34 2.41 2.54
N SER A 33 1.57 2.94 2.60
CA SER A 33 1.89 4.13 3.39
C SER A 33 1.15 5.38 2.88
N VAL A 34 0.99 5.56 1.56
CA VAL A 34 0.14 6.62 0.97
C VAL A 34 -1.30 6.48 1.43
N GLY A 35 -1.83 5.25 1.44
CA GLY A 35 -3.19 4.96 1.92
C GLY A 35 -3.38 5.37 3.38
N ILE A 36 -2.44 5.00 4.27
CA ILE A 36 -2.46 5.39 5.68
C ILE A 36 -2.42 6.91 5.84
N LEU A 37 -1.50 7.59 5.16
CA LEU A 37 -1.38 9.04 5.23
C LEU A 37 -2.66 9.74 4.75
N SER A 38 -3.32 9.20 3.71
CA SER A 38 -4.59 9.72 3.20
C SER A 38 -5.72 9.59 4.21
N VAL A 39 -5.82 8.43 4.89
CA VAL A 39 -6.79 8.18 5.96
C VAL A 39 -6.55 9.11 7.15
N LEU A 40 -5.29 9.24 7.61
CA LEU A 40 -4.91 10.11 8.71
C LEU A 40 -5.20 11.58 8.38
N ASN A 41 -4.84 12.03 7.17
CA ASN A 41 -5.09 13.39 6.74
C ASN A 41 -6.59 13.69 6.70
N ALA A 42 -7.41 12.77 6.21
CA ALA A 42 -8.86 12.93 6.20
C ALA A 42 -9.47 12.92 7.61
N TRP A 43 -8.94 12.10 8.53
CA TRP A 43 -9.39 12.03 9.91
C TRP A 43 -9.11 13.32 10.69
N ILE A 44 -7.89 13.86 10.56
CA ILE A 44 -7.48 15.13 11.23
C ILE A 44 -8.38 16.30 10.80
N HIS A 45 -8.86 16.29 9.55
CA HIS A 45 -9.65 17.38 8.98
C HIS A 45 -11.17 17.13 9.01
N ARG A 46 -11.62 16.05 9.68
CA ARG A 46 -13.05 15.67 9.79
C ARG A 46 -13.93 16.76 10.42
N ASN A 47 -13.35 17.62 11.27
CA ASN A 47 -14.09 18.67 11.99
C ASN A 47 -14.28 19.97 11.19
N GLY A 48 -13.79 20.07 9.95
CA GLY A 48 -13.74 21.35 9.22
C GLY A 48 -14.58 21.43 7.93
N LYS A 49 -14.56 20.41 7.06
CA LYS A 49 -15.25 20.44 5.74
C LYS A 49 -15.58 19.03 5.24
N GLN A 50 -16.79 18.82 4.73
CA GLN A 50 -17.26 17.58 4.06
C GLN A 50 -16.34 17.08 2.91
N ARG A 51 -15.45 17.94 2.37
CA ARG A 51 -14.55 17.62 1.25
C ARG A 51 -13.47 16.56 1.56
N THR A 52 -13.32 16.11 2.80
CA THR A 52 -12.27 15.15 3.20
C THR A 52 -12.73 13.69 3.14
N MET A 53 -14.03 13.42 3.03
CA MET A 53 -14.57 12.05 2.94
C MET A 53 -14.06 11.25 1.72
N PRO A 54 -13.95 11.82 0.51
CA PRO A 54 -13.44 11.06 -0.65
C PRO A 54 -12.00 10.59 -0.45
N LEU A 55 -11.15 11.44 0.15
CA LEU A 55 -9.76 11.10 0.48
C LEU A 55 -9.67 9.96 1.49
N PHE A 56 -10.58 9.92 2.47
CA PHE A 56 -10.65 8.84 3.44
C PHE A 56 -10.97 7.50 2.76
N TYR A 57 -12.02 7.45 1.93
CA TYR A 57 -12.41 6.22 1.24
C TYR A 57 -11.36 5.76 0.23
N MET A 58 -10.71 6.70 -0.47
CA MET A 58 -9.61 6.38 -1.39
C MET A 58 -8.42 5.79 -0.65
N GLY A 59 -8.03 6.39 0.49
CA GLY A 59 -6.96 5.86 1.34
C GLY A 59 -7.26 4.46 1.88
N LEU A 60 -8.49 4.23 2.33
CA LEU A 60 -8.95 2.91 2.75
C LEU A 60 -8.92 1.88 1.62
N ALA A 61 -9.38 2.25 0.42
CA ALA A 61 -9.35 1.36 -0.73
C ALA A 61 -7.91 0.97 -1.09
N ILE A 62 -6.98 1.93 -1.08
CA ILE A 62 -5.56 1.66 -1.31
C ILE A 62 -5.02 0.67 -0.26
N ILE A 63 -5.29 0.90 1.04
CA ILE A 63 -4.87 -0.01 2.12
C ILE A 63 -5.39 -1.43 1.88
N ILE A 64 -6.70 -1.58 1.62
CA ILE A 64 -7.35 -2.89 1.44
C ILE A 64 -6.77 -3.62 0.23
N ILE A 65 -6.69 -2.95 -0.91
CA ILE A 65 -6.19 -3.55 -2.16
C ILE A 65 -4.73 -3.98 -1.99
N THR A 66 -3.90 -3.12 -1.40
CA THR A 66 -2.47 -3.41 -1.24
C THR A 66 -2.24 -4.55 -0.27
N TYR A 67 -3.00 -4.60 0.83
CA TYR A 67 -2.96 -5.71 1.79
C TYR A 67 -3.42 -7.03 1.16
N ALA A 68 -4.53 -7.02 0.40
CA ALA A 68 -5.03 -8.20 -0.28
C ALA A 68 -4.04 -8.70 -1.34
N ALA A 69 -3.40 -7.80 -2.09
CA ALA A 69 -2.39 -8.16 -3.08
C ALA A 69 -1.17 -8.83 -2.43
N GLU A 70 -0.61 -8.24 -1.36
CA GLU A 70 0.49 -8.85 -0.60
C GLU A 70 0.11 -10.21 -0.01
N PHE A 71 -1.13 -10.35 0.49
CA PHE A 71 -1.61 -11.62 1.02
C PHE A 71 -1.65 -12.72 -0.07
N VAL A 72 -2.17 -12.41 -1.25
CA VAL A 72 -2.21 -13.34 -2.39
C VAL A 72 -0.81 -13.72 -2.85
N VAL A 73 0.09 -12.74 -3.00
CA VAL A 73 1.50 -12.98 -3.36
C VAL A 73 2.19 -13.85 -2.31
N GLY A 74 1.95 -13.57 -1.03
CA GLY A 74 2.48 -14.37 0.08
C GLY A 74 2.02 -15.83 0.04
N TYR A 75 0.75 -16.08 -0.26
CA TYR A 75 0.19 -17.43 -0.41
C TYR A 75 0.86 -18.19 -1.57
N ILE A 76 0.96 -17.55 -2.73
CA ILE A 76 1.63 -18.14 -3.91
C ILE A 76 3.10 -18.47 -3.62
N ASN A 77 3.80 -17.57 -2.91
CA ASN A 77 5.20 -17.78 -2.58
C ASN A 77 5.39 -18.95 -1.60
N GLN A 78 4.50 -19.10 -0.61
CA GLN A 78 4.51 -20.25 0.30
C GLN A 78 4.28 -21.58 -0.45
N ASP A 79 3.27 -21.64 -1.32
CA ASP A 79 3.00 -22.82 -2.13
C ASP A 79 4.20 -23.18 -3.01
N THR A 80 4.82 -22.17 -3.62
CA THR A 80 6.02 -22.33 -4.45
C THR A 80 7.18 -22.92 -3.65
N ILE A 81 7.44 -22.39 -2.45
CA ILE A 81 8.49 -22.90 -1.55
C ILE A 81 8.20 -24.36 -1.15
N ALA A 82 6.95 -24.70 -0.84
CA ALA A 82 6.56 -26.06 -0.47
C ALA A 82 6.83 -27.06 -1.61
N ILE A 83 6.49 -26.71 -2.85
CA ILE A 83 6.77 -27.53 -4.04
C ILE A 83 8.29 -27.76 -4.20
N TYR A 84 9.11 -26.72 -4.06
CA TYR A 84 10.56 -26.86 -4.16
C TYR A 84 11.15 -27.73 -3.05
N GLN A 85 10.61 -27.65 -1.83
CA GLN A 85 11.02 -28.49 -0.71
C GLN A 85 10.66 -29.96 -0.93
N GLU A 86 9.44 -30.25 -1.40
CA GLU A 86 9.02 -31.61 -1.74
C GLU A 86 9.89 -32.21 -2.85
N LEU A 87 10.16 -31.45 -3.91
CA LEU A 87 11.00 -31.90 -5.03
C LEU A 87 12.45 -32.18 -4.58
N ASN A 88 12.99 -31.36 -3.68
CA ASN A 88 14.34 -31.56 -3.15
C ASN A 88 14.44 -32.76 -2.20
N ASN A 89 13.40 -33.03 -1.42
CA ASN A 89 13.37 -34.17 -0.49
C ASN A 89 13.14 -35.53 -1.17
N GLN A 90 12.71 -35.54 -2.43
CA GLN A 90 12.56 -36.75 -3.25
C GLN A 90 13.83 -37.15 -4.02
N LYS A 91 14.92 -36.39 -3.88
CA LYS A 91 16.20 -36.61 -4.57
C LYS A 91 17.24 -37.21 -3.63
#